data_AF-A0A7W3D6J1-F1
#
_entry.id   AF-A0A7W3D6J1-F1
#
_cell.length_a   1.000
_cell.length_b   1.000
_cell.length_c   1.000
_cell.angle_alpha   90.00
_cell.angle_beta   90.00
_cell.angle_gamma   90.00
#
_symmetry.space_group_name_H-M   'P 1'
#
loop_
_entity.id
_entity.type
_entity.pdbx_description
1 polymer ?
#
loop_
_entity_poly.entity_id
_entity_poly.type
_entity_poly.pdbx_seq_one_letter_code
_entity_poly.pdbx_strand_id
1 'polypeptide(L)'
;MATESDGVTNNEALHRDLLRHTLESWRFILLFSVPPMVWAIVVAPSGGLRAVIALLCAIVWFGCWRLWLDARYFSLLNVQNNVQAGETLYAIWQRDKLKTLSLTERQAGALAQFRRTLYWVAALWAAWLMMLV
;
A
#
# COMPACT_ATOMS: atom_id res chain seq x y z
N MET A 1 -20.13 6.46 -34.33
CA MET A 1 -19.33 7.16 -33.31
C MET A 1 -19.51 6.56 -31.90
N ALA A 2 -19.73 5.25 -31.78
CA ALA A 2 -20.01 4.57 -30.49
C ALA A 2 -18.88 3.61 -30.04
N THR A 3 -18.01 3.17 -30.95
CA THR A 3 -17.01 2.13 -30.69
C THR A 3 -15.75 2.61 -29.96
N GLU A 4 -15.39 3.90 -30.08
CA GLU A 4 -14.21 4.46 -29.41
C GLU A 4 -14.43 4.71 -27.91
N SER A 5 -15.64 5.14 -27.54
CA SER A 5 -16.02 5.41 -26.15
C SER A 5 -16.04 4.13 -25.30
N ASP A 6 -16.50 3.02 -25.88
CA ASP A 6 -16.58 1.73 -25.19
C ASP A 6 -15.18 1.12 -24.95
N GLY A 7 -14.25 1.32 -25.90
CA GLY A 7 -12.86 0.87 -25.76
C GLY A 7 -12.09 1.59 -24.65
N VAL A 8 -12.25 2.92 -24.53
CA VAL A 8 -11.61 3.74 -23.49
C VAL A 8 -12.18 3.40 -22.10
N THR A 9 -13.50 3.26 -21.98
CA THR A 9 -14.17 2.93 -20.71
C THR A 9 -13.74 1.56 -20.18
N ASN A 10 -13.59 0.57 -21.07
CA ASN A 10 -13.10 -0.76 -20.71
C ASN A 10 -11.64 -0.74 -20.22
N ASN A 11 -10.79 0.10 -20.83
CA ASN A 11 -9.38 0.17 -20.45
C ASN A 11 -9.19 0.83 -19.06
N GLU A 12 -9.94 1.88 -18.75
CA GLU A 12 -9.90 2.51 -17.42
C GLU A 12 -10.43 1.59 -16.31
N ALA A 13 -11.51 0.84 -16.59
CA ALA A 13 -12.03 -0.16 -15.68
C ALA A 13 -11.01 -1.27 -15.42
N LEU A 14 -10.41 -1.82 -16.48
CA LEU A 14 -9.37 -2.84 -16.40
C LEU A 14 -8.15 -2.35 -15.61
N HIS A 15 -7.68 -1.12 -15.88
CA HIS A 15 -6.54 -0.54 -15.15
C HIS A 15 -6.82 -0.43 -13.65
N ARG A 16 -8.01 0.06 -13.28
CA ARG A 16 -8.43 0.18 -11.88
C ARG A 16 -8.50 -1.19 -11.20
N ASP A 17 -9.04 -2.19 -11.87
CA ASP A 17 -9.18 -3.54 -11.32
C ASP A 17 -7.83 -4.22 -11.12
N LEU A 18 -6.92 -4.11 -12.10
CA LEU A 18 -5.54 -4.59 -11.98
C LEU A 18 -4.78 -3.90 -10.85
N LEU A 19 -4.92 -2.57 -10.72
CA LEU A 19 -4.32 -1.81 -9.63
C LEU A 19 -4.86 -2.28 -8.28
N ARG A 20 -6.17 -2.47 -8.15
CA ARG A 20 -6.79 -2.97 -6.93
C ARG A 20 -6.26 -4.36 -6.56
N HIS A 21 -6.22 -5.30 -7.50
CA HIS A 21 -5.65 -6.63 -7.24
C HIS A 21 -4.18 -6.57 -6.84
N THR A 22 -3.40 -5.68 -7.47
CA THR A 22 -2.01 -5.43 -7.09
C THR A 22 -1.90 -4.95 -5.65
N LEU A 23 -2.75 -4.01 -5.23
CA LEU A 23 -2.77 -3.53 -3.84
C LEU A 23 -3.26 -4.59 -2.86
N GLU A 24 -4.25 -5.41 -3.22
CA GLU A 24 -4.78 -6.53 -2.41
C GLU A 24 -3.72 -7.61 -2.11
N SER A 25 -2.62 -7.63 -2.85
CA SER A 25 -1.46 -8.48 -2.54
C SER A 25 -0.77 -8.14 -1.20
N TRP A 26 -1.18 -7.06 -0.51
CA TRP A 26 -0.70 -6.71 0.84
C TRP A 26 -0.77 -7.88 1.84
N ARG A 27 -1.70 -8.83 1.65
CA ARG A 27 -1.84 -10.03 2.49
C ARG A 27 -0.59 -10.91 2.44
N PHE A 28 -0.03 -11.08 1.23
CA PHE A 28 1.20 -11.84 1.04
C PHE A 28 2.39 -11.08 1.62
N ILE A 29 2.45 -9.77 1.39
CA ILE A 29 3.50 -8.91 1.95
C ILE A 29 3.52 -9.00 3.48
N LEU A 30 2.34 -8.97 4.11
CA LEU A 30 2.18 -9.13 5.55
C LEU A 30 2.71 -10.50 6.00
N LEU A 31 2.39 -11.57 5.28
CA LEU A 31 2.88 -12.92 5.58
C LEU A 31 4.42 -12.99 5.55
N PHE A 32 5.07 -12.29 4.63
CA PHE A 32 6.54 -12.23 4.56
C PHE A 32 7.20 -11.55 5.76
N SER A 33 6.47 -10.76 6.55
CA SER A 33 6.99 -10.17 7.80
C SER A 33 6.91 -11.11 9.00
N VAL A 34 6.18 -12.22 8.91
CA VAL A 34 5.95 -13.14 10.02
C VAL A 34 7.24 -13.82 10.50
N PRO A 35 8.10 -14.39 9.64
CA PRO A 35 9.31 -15.06 10.13
C PRO A 35 10.27 -14.13 10.90
N PRO A 36 10.63 -12.92 10.39
CA PRO A 36 11.40 -11.95 11.17
C PRO A 36 10.74 -11.55 12.49
N MET A 37 9.41 -11.39 12.51
CA MET A 37 8.67 -11.01 13.72
C MET A 37 8.69 -12.13 14.78
N VAL A 38 8.44 -13.37 14.38
CA VAL A 38 8.49 -14.54 15.28
C VAL A 38 9.89 -14.69 15.86
N TRP A 39 10.92 -14.55 15.02
CA TRP A 39 12.31 -14.55 15.48
C TRP A 39 12.57 -13.45 16.52
N ALA A 40 12.10 -12.22 16.28
CA ALA A 40 12.26 -11.10 17.20
C ALA A 40 11.54 -11.30 18.55
N ILE A 41 10.42 -12.03 18.58
CA ILE A 41 9.66 -12.30 19.82
C ILE A 41 10.29 -13.46 20.61
N VAL A 42 10.64 -14.55 19.92
CA VAL A 42 10.92 -15.84 20.55
C VAL A 42 12.42 -16.12 20.70
N VAL A 43 13.24 -15.66 19.75
CA VAL A 43 14.66 -16.06 19.64
C VAL A 43 15.60 -14.92 19.99
N ALA A 44 15.28 -13.70 19.54
CA ALA A 44 16.20 -12.57 19.64
C ALA A 44 16.45 -12.15 21.09
N PRO A 45 17.72 -12.00 21.50
CA PRO A 45 18.05 -11.46 22.82
C PRO A 45 17.52 -10.03 22.96
N SER A 46 17.18 -9.64 24.20
CA SER A 46 16.74 -8.28 24.50
C SER A 46 17.87 -7.28 24.19
N GLY A 47 17.63 -6.36 23.27
CA GLY A 47 18.63 -5.36 22.88
C GLY A 47 18.21 -4.54 21.67
N GLY A 48 19.11 -3.64 21.23
CA GLY A 48 18.84 -2.71 20.13
C GLY A 48 18.49 -3.41 18.82
N LEU A 49 19.12 -4.56 18.52
CA LEU A 49 18.86 -5.33 17.30
C LEU A 49 17.42 -5.86 17.22
N ARG A 50 16.88 -6.37 18.34
CA ARG A 50 15.47 -6.77 18.44
C ARG A 50 14.53 -5.59 18.20
N ALA A 51 14.85 -4.41 18.75
CA ALA A 51 14.05 -3.21 18.55
C ALA A 51 14.06 -2.77 17.08
N VAL A 52 15.20 -2.88 16.38
CA VAL A 52 15.30 -2.57 14.94
C VAL A 52 14.40 -3.49 14.11
N ILE A 53 14.44 -4.81 14.34
CA ILE A 53 13.58 -5.76 13.60
C ILE A 53 12.10 -5.51 13.90
N ALA A 54 11.74 -5.28 15.17
CA ALA A 54 10.37 -4.95 15.54
C ALA A 54 9.88 -3.65 14.87
N LEU A 55 10.73 -2.62 14.80
CA LEU A 55 10.41 -1.37 14.12
C LEU A 55 10.23 -1.58 12.61
N LEU A 56 11.11 -2.34 11.96
CA LEU A 56 10.98 -2.67 10.54
C LEU A 56 9.69 -3.46 10.27
N CYS A 57 9.33 -4.41 11.13
CA CYS A 57 8.05 -5.12 11.05
C CYS A 57 6.87 -4.15 11.16
N ALA A 58 6.90 -3.22 12.14
CA ALA A 58 5.85 -2.22 12.31
C ALA A 58 5.71 -1.31 11.07
N ILE A 59 6.82 -0.92 10.44
CA ILE A 59 6.81 -0.13 9.19
C ILE A 59 6.16 -0.92 8.05
N VAL A 60 6.51 -2.21 7.89
CA VAL A 60 5.91 -3.09 6.88
C VAL A 60 4.41 -3.26 7.14
N TRP A 61 3.99 -3.47 8.38
CA TRP A 61 2.58 -3.59 8.76
C TRP A 61 1.79 -2.33 8.49
N PHE A 62 2.34 -1.17 8.83
CA PHE A 62 1.75 0.12 8.50
C PHE A 62 1.62 0.29 6.97
N GLY A 63 2.65 -0.11 6.21
CA GLY A 63 2.60 -0.16 4.75
C GLY A 63 1.44 -1.03 4.25
N CYS A 64 1.31 -2.26 4.76
CA CYS A 64 0.24 -3.20 4.39
C CYS A 64 -1.15 -2.66 4.71
N TRP A 65 -1.34 -2.06 5.89
CA TRP A 65 -2.59 -1.40 6.24
C TRP A 65 -2.93 -0.26 5.26
N ARG A 66 -1.93 0.56 4.90
CA ARG A 66 -2.13 1.64 3.94
C ARG A 66 -2.53 1.12 2.56
N LEU A 67 -1.94 0.02 2.10
CA LEU A 67 -2.28 -0.66 0.83
C LEU A 67 -3.69 -1.24 0.85
N TRP A 68 -4.08 -1.90 1.94
CA TRP A 68 -5.44 -2.40 2.14
C TRP A 68 -6.47 -1.27 2.05
N LEU A 69 -6.16 -0.13 2.69
CA LEU A 69 -7.03 1.04 2.68
C LEU A 69 -7.15 1.65 1.28
N ASP A 70 -6.03 1.77 0.54
CA ASP A 70 -6.06 2.24 -0.85
C ASP A 70 -6.88 1.32 -1.76
N ALA A 71 -6.73 0.00 -1.64
CA ALA A 71 -7.54 -0.96 -2.40
C ALA A 71 -9.06 -0.77 -2.15
N ARG A 72 -9.45 -0.51 -0.89
CA ARG A 72 -10.84 -0.20 -0.52
C ARG A 72 -11.31 1.13 -1.10
N TYR A 73 -10.49 2.18 -1.04
CA TYR A 73 -10.85 3.46 -1.65
C TYR A 73 -11.05 3.35 -3.16
N PHE A 74 -10.17 2.65 -3.87
CA PHE A 74 -10.33 2.45 -5.32
C PHE A 74 -11.52 1.58 -5.71
N SER A 75 -12.06 0.78 -4.79
CA SER A 75 -13.34 0.07 -5.02
C SER A 75 -14.57 1.00 -4.99
N LEU A 76 -14.44 2.19 -4.39
CA LEU A 76 -15.51 3.17 -4.25
C LEU A 76 -15.32 4.39 -5.19
N LEU A 77 -14.08 4.70 -5.57
CA LEU A 77 -13.72 5.83 -6.42
C LEU A 77 -14.05 5.56 -7.90
N ASN A 78 -14.69 6.53 -8.53
CA ASN A 78 -14.91 6.61 -9.97
C ASN A 78 -14.67 8.04 -10.48
N VAL A 79 -14.67 8.23 -11.81
CA VAL A 79 -14.39 9.56 -12.42
C VAL A 79 -15.42 10.60 -11.98
N GLN A 80 -16.69 10.19 -11.84
CA GLN A 80 -17.82 11.06 -11.51
C GLN A 80 -17.78 11.55 -10.05
N ASN A 81 -17.27 10.74 -9.13
CA ASN A 81 -17.28 11.01 -7.69
C ASN A 81 -15.92 11.46 -7.14
N ASN A 82 -14.87 11.56 -7.97
CA ASN A 82 -13.51 11.88 -7.52
C ASN A 82 -13.41 13.20 -6.73
N VAL A 83 -14.17 14.23 -7.13
CA VAL A 83 -14.18 15.53 -6.43
C VAL A 83 -14.80 15.40 -5.03
N GLN A 84 -15.97 14.75 -4.92
CA GLN A 84 -16.63 14.52 -3.64
C GLN A 84 -15.82 13.60 -2.71
N ALA A 85 -15.17 12.59 -3.28
CA ALA A 85 -14.27 11.72 -2.54
C ALA A 85 -13.02 12.49 -2.07
N GLY A 86 -12.53 13.45 -2.85
CA GLY A 86 -11.45 14.36 -2.45
C GLY A 86 -11.80 15.20 -1.22
N GLU A 87 -13.00 15.81 -1.19
CA GLU A 87 -13.50 16.56 -0.04
C GLU A 87 -13.67 15.66 1.20
N THR A 88 -14.18 14.44 1.01
CA THR A 88 -14.36 13.48 2.12
C THR A 88 -13.02 13.02 2.67
N LEU A 89 -12.06 12.70 1.79
CA LEU A 89 -10.70 12.34 2.18
C LEU A 89 -9.97 13.51 2.85
N TYR A 90 -10.22 14.74 2.42
CA TYR A 90 -9.74 15.93 3.12
C TYR A 90 -10.30 16.00 4.54
N ALA A 91 -11.59 15.78 4.75
CA ALA A 91 -12.18 15.80 6.09
C ALA A 91 -11.55 14.76 7.03
N ILE A 92 -11.20 13.57 6.50
CA ILE A 92 -10.57 12.49 7.28
C ILE A 92 -9.10 12.79 7.60
N TRP A 93 -8.34 13.29 6.62
CA TRP A 93 -6.86 13.36 6.70
C TRP A 93 -6.31 14.77 6.85
N GLN A 94 -7.15 15.80 6.73
CA GLN A 94 -6.81 17.23 6.80
C GLN A 94 -5.62 17.64 5.92
N ARG A 95 -5.62 17.18 4.66
CA ARG A 95 -4.58 17.50 3.67
C ARG A 95 -5.17 18.13 2.42
N ASP A 96 -4.93 19.43 2.21
CA ASP A 96 -5.53 20.20 1.11
C ASP A 96 -5.27 19.59 -0.26
N LYS A 97 -4.07 19.00 -0.46
CA LYS A 97 -3.72 18.31 -1.70
C LYS A 97 -4.74 17.24 -2.09
N LEU A 98 -5.42 16.60 -1.12
CA LEU A 98 -6.40 15.55 -1.40
C LEU A 98 -7.65 16.04 -2.13
N LYS A 99 -7.95 17.35 -2.12
CA LYS A 99 -9.10 17.92 -2.82
C LYS A 99 -8.88 18.03 -4.32
N THR A 100 -7.64 18.31 -4.72
CA THR A 100 -7.30 18.62 -6.12
C THR A 100 -6.75 17.44 -6.90
N LEU A 101 -6.41 16.33 -6.22
CA LEU A 101 -5.84 15.16 -6.88
C LEU A 101 -6.83 14.51 -7.86
N SER A 102 -6.36 14.36 -9.09
CA SER A 102 -6.98 13.50 -10.11
C SER A 102 -6.88 12.03 -9.75
N LEU A 103 -7.71 11.18 -10.38
CA LEU A 103 -7.67 9.73 -10.15
C LEU A 103 -6.32 9.11 -10.52
N THR A 104 -5.72 9.55 -11.61
CA THR A 104 -4.43 9.04 -12.09
C THR A 104 -3.31 9.37 -11.11
N GLU A 105 -3.29 10.57 -10.53
CA GLU A 105 -2.33 10.93 -9.48
C GLU A 105 -2.52 10.11 -8.20
N ARG A 106 -3.78 9.83 -7.82
CA ARG A 106 -4.06 8.93 -6.68
C ARG A 106 -3.54 7.53 -6.93
N GLN A 107 -3.78 6.98 -8.14
CA GLN A 107 -3.30 5.67 -8.56
C GLN A 107 -1.76 5.61 -8.56
N ALA A 108 -1.09 6.61 -9.12
CA ALA A 108 0.36 6.73 -9.11
C ALA A 108 0.91 6.80 -7.68
N GLY A 109 0.26 7.54 -6.78
CA GLY A 109 0.59 7.61 -5.37
C GLY A 109 0.47 6.26 -4.65
N ALA A 110 -0.60 5.51 -4.91
CA ALA A 110 -0.79 4.17 -4.35
C ALA A 110 0.26 3.18 -4.86
N LEU A 111 0.63 3.23 -6.14
CA LEU A 111 1.72 2.43 -6.68
C LEU A 111 3.09 2.82 -6.10
N ALA A 112 3.34 4.10 -5.84
CA ALA A 112 4.53 4.54 -5.13
C ALA A 112 4.56 3.98 -3.69
N GLN A 113 3.43 4.00 -2.99
CA GLN A 113 3.28 3.40 -1.67
C GLN A 113 3.52 1.88 -1.69
N PHE A 114 3.03 1.19 -2.72
CA PHE A 114 3.28 -0.24 -2.93
C PHE A 114 4.77 -0.54 -3.07
N ARG A 115 5.45 0.13 -4.01
CA ARG A 115 6.90 -0.02 -4.20
C ARG A 115 7.69 0.29 -2.91
N ARG A 116 7.31 1.35 -2.20
CA ARG A 116 7.92 1.70 -0.91
C ARG A 116 7.75 0.59 0.12
N THR A 117 6.59 -0.04 0.18
CA THR A 117 6.34 -1.16 1.09
C THR A 117 7.20 -2.37 0.72
N LEU A 118 7.35 -2.68 -0.57
CA LEU A 118 8.27 -3.74 -1.03
C LEU A 118 9.73 -3.46 -0.65
N TYR A 119 10.20 -2.22 -0.78
CA TYR A 119 11.54 -1.85 -0.33
C TYR A 119 11.73 -2.09 1.17
N TRP A 120 10.74 -1.74 2.00
CA TRP A 120 10.81 -2.00 3.44
C TRP A 120 10.80 -3.49 3.79
N VAL A 121 10.07 -4.31 3.02
CA VAL A 121 10.10 -5.77 3.17
C VAL A 121 11.49 -6.30 2.83
N ALA A 122 12.08 -5.87 1.71
CA ALA A 122 13.43 -6.26 1.35
C ALA A 122 14.46 -5.83 2.41
N ALA A 123 14.33 -4.61 2.96
CA ALA A 123 15.18 -4.13 4.04
C ALA A 123 15.01 -4.94 5.33
N LEU A 124 13.78 -5.31 5.68
CA LEU A 124 13.49 -6.20 6.82
C LEU A 124 14.18 -7.56 6.65
N TRP A 125 14.05 -8.17 5.48
CA TRP A 125 14.69 -9.44 5.17
C TRP A 125 16.21 -9.36 5.20
N ALA A 126 16.80 -8.32 4.60
CA ALA A 126 18.25 -8.10 4.64
C ALA A 126 18.75 -7.92 6.08
N ALA A 127 18.09 -7.07 6.87
CA ALA A 127 18.43 -6.85 8.27
C ALA A 127 18.33 -8.13 9.09
N TRP A 128 17.26 -8.91 8.91
CA TRP A 128 17.07 -10.17 9.62
C TRP A 128 18.13 -11.21 9.26
N LEU A 129 18.40 -11.43 7.96
CA LEU A 129 19.40 -12.40 7.51
C LEU A 129 20.81 -12.04 7.99
N MET A 130 21.19 -10.76 8.00
CA MET A 130 22.48 -10.33 8.54
C MET A 130 22.65 -10.61 10.04
N MET A 131 21.56 -10.74 10.79
CA MET A 131 21.61 -11.09 12.22
C MET A 131 21.65 -12.60 12.48
N LEU A 132 21.41 -13.42 11.46
CA LEU A 132 21.48 -14.88 11.55
C LEU A 132 22.87 -15.43 11.18
N VAL A 133 23.70 -14.61 10.51
CA VAL A 133 25.10 -14.90 10.17
C VAL A 133 26.00 -14.50 11.33
#